data_AF-A0A3E2VWZ0-F1
#
_entry.id   AF-A0A3E2VWZ0-F1
#
_cell.length_a   1.000
_cell.length_b   1.000
_cell.length_c   1.000
_cell.angle_alpha   90.00
_cell.angle_beta   90.00
_cell.angle_gamma   90.00
#
_symmetry.space_group_name_H-M   'P 1'
#
loop_
_entity.id
_entity.type
_entity.pdbx_description
1 polymer ?
#
loop_
_entity_poly.entity_id
_entity_poly.type
_entity_poly.pdbx_seq_one_letter_code
_entity_poly.pdbx_strand_id
1 'polypeptide(L)'
;MVEQANELILDILPLSAQTARLVRVYGTAPCVALPGTLPAPAGGSLALTELGDYCFSEKPRSLPAADALCRYAVSADGTVRLTRAFGQTVGQKPARRYDFDLDAPAADEEELHPVCGSFLEEATLPDSVQVIGSCAFYNCRSLRLLTVGSGGLTVGSDVFLNCFALETLRVQAAPEQPTGLFALVNNITEAVQAQFWPADAPAPLAALWYPAYWEDIEETPAHILLHTFSGQGYHYRQCFLDNKFLPAEYDAIFPQGHDADDAAIMAMLCFGRLRYPWQLTEAAAGHYRAFLAANTDRVFARLLKAQDTDSIRALLALDVLDKAAFASAAALAAKAENAAAAALLADAEHKKYAPQSKKQRYDFDF
;
A
#
# COMPACT_ATOMS: atom_id res chain seq x y z
N MET A 1 -27.40 0.15 13.22
CA MET A 1 -26.66 1.17 12.44
C MET A 1 -26.80 0.77 11.00
N VAL A 2 -27.51 1.58 10.22
CA VAL A 2 -27.70 1.33 8.78
C VAL A 2 -26.33 1.46 8.12
N GLU A 3 -25.85 0.42 7.46
CA GLU A 3 -24.71 0.52 6.54
C GLU A 3 -25.04 1.64 5.56
N GLN A 4 -24.42 2.80 5.73
CA GLN A 4 -24.45 3.82 4.69
C GLN A 4 -23.81 3.17 3.47
N ALA A 5 -24.62 2.93 2.45
CA ALA A 5 -24.14 2.46 1.17
C ALA A 5 -23.00 3.39 0.75
N ASN A 6 -21.81 2.80 0.59
CA ASN A 6 -20.59 3.54 0.37
C ASN A 6 -20.57 4.00 -1.09
N GLU A 7 -21.39 5.00 -1.41
CA GLU A 7 -21.53 5.55 -2.74
C GLU A 7 -20.41 6.56 -2.98
N LEU A 8 -19.60 6.30 -4.00
CA LEU A 8 -18.50 7.18 -4.40
C LEU A 8 -18.95 8.02 -5.58
N ILE A 9 -18.63 9.31 -5.56
CA ILE A 9 -18.87 10.21 -6.68
C ILE A 9 -17.52 10.60 -7.29
N LEU A 10 -17.40 10.42 -8.60
CA LEU A 10 -16.17 10.68 -9.34
C LEU A 10 -16.37 11.81 -10.34
N ASP A 11 -15.54 12.84 -10.26
CA ASP A 11 -15.39 13.83 -11.32
C ASP A 11 -14.25 13.36 -12.24
N ILE A 12 -14.60 13.15 -13.51
CA ILE A 12 -13.73 12.56 -14.52
C ILE A 12 -13.66 13.51 -15.72
N LEU A 13 -12.45 13.69 -16.24
CA LEU A 13 -12.19 14.37 -17.51
C LEU A 13 -12.03 13.31 -18.62
N PRO A 14 -12.98 13.22 -19.58
CA PRO A 14 -12.79 12.37 -20.75
C PRO A 14 -11.64 12.87 -21.63
N LEU A 15 -10.79 11.96 -22.09
CA LEU A 15 -9.66 12.26 -22.98
C LEU A 15 -9.91 11.65 -24.37
N SER A 16 -8.96 11.85 -25.30
CA SER A 16 -8.98 11.22 -26.62
C SER A 16 -8.82 9.68 -26.51
N ALA A 17 -9.17 8.95 -27.56
CA ALA A 17 -8.98 7.49 -27.63
C ALA A 17 -9.69 6.65 -26.55
N GLN A 18 -10.87 7.09 -26.08
CA GLN A 18 -11.68 6.38 -25.06
C GLN A 18 -10.98 6.22 -23.70
N THR A 19 -10.09 7.13 -23.35
CA THR A 19 -9.47 7.18 -22.03
C THR A 19 -10.06 8.29 -21.16
N ALA A 20 -9.76 8.23 -19.88
CA ALA A 20 -10.28 9.15 -18.88
C ALA A 20 -9.24 9.46 -17.81
N ARG A 21 -9.30 10.69 -17.30
CA ARG A 21 -8.49 11.18 -16.19
C ARG A 21 -9.36 11.46 -14.97
N LEU A 22 -8.98 10.93 -13.81
CA LEU A 22 -9.62 11.27 -12.54
C LEU A 22 -9.26 12.69 -12.11
N VAL A 23 -10.26 13.50 -11.80
CA VAL A 23 -10.07 14.87 -11.31
C VAL A 23 -10.34 14.95 -9.82
N ARG A 24 -11.45 14.37 -9.35
CA ARG A 24 -11.82 14.40 -7.93
C ARG A 24 -12.66 13.19 -7.54
N VAL A 25 -12.55 12.79 -6.28
CA VAL A 25 -13.38 11.77 -5.64
C VAL A 25 -14.10 12.39 -4.45
N TYR A 26 -15.37 12.04 -4.30
CA TYR A 26 -16.19 12.39 -3.14
C TYR A 26 -16.84 11.13 -2.60
N GLY A 27 -17.10 11.12 -1.29
CA GLY A 27 -17.63 9.96 -0.61
C GLY A 27 -17.62 10.14 0.90
N THR A 28 -18.28 9.22 1.58
CA THR A 28 -18.45 9.25 3.04
C THR A 28 -17.50 8.31 3.79
N ALA A 29 -16.77 7.44 3.08
CA ALA A 29 -15.76 6.57 3.67
C ALA A 29 -14.32 7.01 3.33
N PRO A 30 -13.36 6.70 4.22
CA PRO A 30 -11.95 6.99 4.02
C PRO A 30 -11.24 6.03 3.03
N CYS A 31 -11.95 5.02 2.51
CA CYS A 31 -11.43 4.03 1.57
C CYS A 31 -12.04 4.23 0.18
N VAL A 32 -11.19 4.31 -0.84
CA VAL A 32 -11.61 4.50 -2.23
C VAL A 32 -11.17 3.31 -3.09
N ALA A 33 -12.12 2.72 -3.82
CA ALA A 33 -11.83 1.77 -4.88
C ALA A 33 -12.29 2.38 -6.22
N LEU A 34 -11.33 2.67 -7.10
CA LEU A 34 -11.61 3.29 -8.38
C LEU A 34 -12.01 2.23 -9.42
N PRO A 35 -13.08 2.45 -10.20
CA PRO A 35 -13.45 1.56 -11.30
C PRO A 35 -12.48 1.72 -12.48
N GLY A 36 -12.10 0.60 -13.10
CA GLY A 36 -11.24 0.63 -14.30
C GLY A 36 -11.96 1.06 -15.58
N THR A 37 -13.28 0.89 -15.63
CA THR A 37 -14.09 1.20 -16.81
C THR A 37 -15.31 2.02 -16.42
N LEU A 38 -15.57 3.08 -17.18
CA LEU A 38 -16.65 4.04 -16.98
C LEU A 38 -17.54 4.08 -18.23
N PRO A 39 -18.86 4.28 -18.14
CA PRO A 39 -19.72 4.43 -19.32
C PRO A 39 -19.43 5.75 -20.04
N ALA A 40 -19.23 5.73 -21.37
CA ALA A 40 -18.95 6.95 -22.13
C ALA A 40 -20.22 7.80 -22.35
N PRO A 41 -20.14 9.15 -22.30
CA PRO A 41 -21.30 10.03 -22.52
C PRO A 41 -21.96 9.87 -23.90
N ALA A 42 -21.17 9.53 -24.93
CA ALA A 42 -21.65 9.34 -26.30
C ALA A 42 -22.04 7.88 -26.63
N GLY A 43 -22.10 7.00 -25.63
CA GLY A 43 -22.25 5.55 -25.80
C GLY A 43 -20.90 4.85 -25.94
N GLY A 44 -20.77 3.68 -25.30
CA GLY A 44 -19.51 2.93 -25.19
C GLY A 44 -18.90 2.99 -23.78
N SER A 45 -17.60 2.75 -23.68
CA SER A 45 -16.86 2.72 -22.41
C SER A 45 -15.60 3.57 -22.48
N LEU A 46 -15.22 4.19 -21.37
CA LEU A 46 -13.95 4.88 -21.14
C LEU A 46 -13.11 4.07 -20.16
N ALA A 47 -11.82 3.90 -20.45
CA ALA A 47 -10.87 3.32 -19.49
C ALA A 47 -10.30 4.43 -18.61
N LEU A 48 -10.30 4.23 -17.29
CA LEU A 48 -9.62 5.15 -16.36
C LEU A 48 -8.12 4.88 -16.41
N THR A 49 -7.37 5.72 -17.11
CA THR A 49 -5.94 5.52 -17.36
C THR A 49 -5.05 6.48 -16.59
N GLU A 50 -5.58 7.63 -16.17
CA GLU A 50 -4.78 8.67 -15.53
C GLU A 50 -5.41 9.15 -14.21
N LEU A 51 -4.59 9.32 -13.17
CA LEU A 51 -4.94 10.16 -12.04
C LEU A 51 -4.47 11.58 -12.34
N GLY A 52 -5.37 12.56 -12.28
CA GLY A 52 -5.03 13.95 -12.49
C GLY A 52 -4.20 14.53 -11.35
N ASP A 53 -3.57 15.66 -11.62
CA ASP A 53 -2.78 16.38 -10.62
C ASP A 53 -3.66 16.78 -9.44
N TYR A 54 -3.12 16.63 -8.22
CA TYR A 54 -3.81 16.98 -6.97
C TYR A 54 -5.18 16.30 -6.72
N CYS A 55 -5.50 15.18 -7.40
CA CYS A 55 -6.84 14.59 -7.34
C CYS A 55 -7.28 14.20 -5.91
N PHE A 56 -6.37 13.74 -5.05
CA PHE A 56 -6.60 13.42 -3.64
C PHE A 56 -6.00 14.46 -2.66
N SER A 57 -5.53 15.61 -3.16
CA SER A 57 -4.98 16.68 -2.31
C SER A 57 -6.08 17.48 -1.61
N GLU A 58 -5.83 17.97 -0.38
CA GLU A 58 -6.73 18.91 0.31
C GLU A 58 -6.83 20.26 -0.41
N LYS A 59 -5.75 20.67 -1.09
CA LYS A 59 -5.66 21.94 -1.81
C LYS A 59 -5.44 21.67 -3.29
N PRO A 60 -6.51 21.38 -4.06
CA PRO A 60 -6.38 21.16 -5.48
C PRO A 60 -5.95 22.45 -6.19
N ARG A 61 -5.13 22.31 -7.23
CA ARG A 61 -4.68 23.42 -8.08
C ARG A 61 -5.10 23.14 -9.52
N SER A 62 -5.50 24.18 -10.24
CA SER A 62 -5.79 24.11 -11.67
C SER A 62 -6.83 23.04 -12.06
N LEU A 63 -7.92 22.91 -11.29
CA LEU A 63 -9.00 21.99 -11.63
C LEU A 63 -9.69 22.42 -12.94
N PRO A 64 -10.00 21.48 -13.85
CA PRO A 64 -10.81 21.77 -15.03
C PRO A 64 -12.18 22.34 -14.64
N ALA A 65 -12.75 23.18 -15.52
CA ALA A 65 -14.08 23.71 -15.32
C ALA A 65 -15.14 22.60 -15.41
N ALA A 66 -16.25 22.77 -14.67
CA ALA A 66 -17.29 21.74 -14.52
C ALA A 66 -17.98 21.34 -15.84
N ASP A 67 -17.96 22.23 -16.83
CA ASP A 67 -18.46 22.00 -18.19
C ASP A 67 -17.57 21.08 -19.03
N ALA A 68 -16.31 20.88 -18.63
CA ALA A 68 -15.41 19.88 -19.23
C ALA A 68 -15.51 18.49 -18.58
N LEU A 69 -16.18 18.38 -17.42
CA LEU A 69 -16.19 17.18 -16.58
C LEU A 69 -17.44 16.32 -16.77
N CYS A 70 -17.27 15.03 -16.54
CA CYS A 70 -18.35 14.07 -16.39
C CYS A 70 -18.36 13.56 -14.95
N ARG A 71 -19.54 13.53 -14.34
CA ARG A 71 -19.75 13.03 -12.97
C ARG A 71 -20.37 11.64 -13.00
N TYR A 72 -19.77 10.74 -12.24
CA TYR A 72 -20.21 9.36 -12.11
C TYR A 72 -20.53 9.05 -10.66
N ALA A 73 -21.60 8.31 -10.43
CA ALA A 73 -21.88 7.66 -9.15
C ALA A 73 -21.44 6.19 -9.26
N VAL A 74 -20.70 5.73 -8.27
CA VAL A 74 -20.24 4.34 -8.13
C VAL A 74 -20.93 3.77 -6.91
N SER A 75 -21.82 2.81 -7.14
CA SER A 75 -22.51 2.08 -6.08
C SER A 75 -21.58 1.08 -5.41
N ALA A 76 -21.97 0.60 -4.22
CA ALA A 76 -21.17 -0.34 -3.43
C ALA A 76 -20.93 -1.69 -4.12
N ASP A 77 -21.74 -2.05 -5.12
CA ASP A 77 -21.58 -3.24 -5.98
C ASP A 77 -20.58 -3.02 -7.13
N GLY A 78 -19.97 -1.83 -7.21
CA GLY A 78 -19.06 -1.44 -8.29
C GLY A 78 -19.77 -1.00 -9.57
N THR A 79 -21.11 -0.90 -9.56
CA THR A 79 -21.84 -0.39 -10.73
C THR A 79 -21.62 1.11 -10.87
N VAL A 80 -21.19 1.52 -12.06
CA VAL A 80 -20.89 2.91 -12.40
C VAL A 80 -22.02 3.49 -13.23
N ARG A 81 -22.60 4.60 -12.77
CA ARG A 81 -23.65 5.33 -13.47
C ARG A 81 -23.21 6.77 -13.75
N LEU A 82 -23.32 7.18 -15.01
CA LEU A 82 -23.13 8.58 -15.41
C LEU A 82 -24.33 9.42 -14.92
N THR A 83 -24.06 10.44 -14.10
CA THR A 83 -25.09 11.33 -13.53
C THR A 83 -25.08 12.71 -14.17
N ARG A 84 -23.91 13.25 -14.51
CA ARG A 84 -23.75 14.50 -15.26
C ARG A 84 -22.71 14.36 -16.35
N ALA A 85 -22.96 14.94 -17.52
CA ALA A 85 -22.00 15.01 -18.62
C ALA A 85 -21.85 16.47 -19.08
N PHE A 86 -20.63 17.00 -19.04
CA PHE A 86 -20.29 18.35 -19.51
C PHE A 86 -21.18 19.43 -18.89
N GLY A 87 -21.37 19.37 -17.57
CA GLY A 87 -22.22 20.29 -16.82
C GLY A 87 -23.75 20.03 -16.93
N GLN A 88 -24.20 19.06 -17.72
CA GLN A 88 -25.63 18.75 -17.91
C GLN A 88 -26.03 17.45 -17.21
N THR A 89 -27.16 17.46 -16.50
CA THR A 89 -27.71 16.26 -15.84
C THR A 89 -28.21 15.26 -16.87
N VAL A 90 -27.73 14.02 -16.80
CA VAL A 90 -28.12 12.97 -17.73
C VAL A 90 -29.51 12.45 -17.38
N GLY A 91 -30.45 12.53 -18.33
CA GLY A 91 -31.83 12.02 -18.18
C GLY A 91 -32.89 13.06 -17.85
N GLN A 92 -32.54 14.34 -17.62
CA GLN A 92 -33.53 15.42 -17.62
C GLN A 92 -33.89 15.80 -19.06
N LYS A 93 -35.19 15.95 -19.35
CA LYS A 93 -35.63 16.55 -20.62
C LYS A 93 -35.04 17.96 -20.72
N PRO A 94 -34.54 18.40 -21.89
CA PRO A 94 -34.13 19.79 -22.06
C PRO A 94 -35.33 20.67 -21.72
N ALA A 95 -35.16 21.60 -20.78
CA ALA A 95 -36.15 22.61 -20.50
C ALA A 95 -36.50 23.29 -21.84
N ARG A 96 -37.79 23.37 -22.18
CA ARG A 96 -38.21 24.13 -23.35
C ARG A 96 -37.73 25.57 -23.17
N ARG A 97 -37.36 26.22 -24.26
CA ARG A 97 -36.68 27.54 -24.34
C ARG A 97 -37.39 28.70 -23.58
N TYR A 98 -38.55 28.45 -22.98
CA TYR A 98 -39.38 29.41 -22.24
C TYR A 98 -40.01 28.87 -20.94
N ASP A 99 -39.64 27.68 -20.45
CA ASP A 99 -40.02 27.25 -19.08
C ASP A 99 -39.00 27.82 -18.09
N PHE A 100 -39.07 29.13 -17.85
CA PHE A 100 -38.42 29.75 -16.69
C PHE A 100 -39.39 29.60 -15.51
N ASP A 101 -39.28 28.48 -14.81
CA ASP A 101 -39.91 28.33 -13.50
C ASP A 101 -39.05 29.06 -12.46
N LEU A 102 -39.42 30.31 -12.17
CA LEU A 102 -38.78 31.15 -11.15
C LEU A 102 -38.99 30.60 -9.74
N ASP A 103 -39.90 29.64 -9.57
CA ASP A 103 -40.17 28.94 -8.32
C ASP A 103 -39.47 27.56 -8.24
N ALA A 104 -38.73 27.16 -9.29
CA ALA A 104 -37.90 25.97 -9.23
C ALA A 104 -36.80 26.20 -8.19
N PRO A 105 -36.76 25.40 -7.10
CA PRO A 105 -35.71 25.54 -6.11
C PRO A 105 -34.37 25.37 -6.81
N ALA A 106 -33.41 26.25 -6.49
CA ALA A 106 -32.02 26.02 -6.85
C ALA A 106 -31.69 24.60 -6.39
N ALA A 107 -31.32 23.71 -7.33
CA ALA A 107 -30.98 22.34 -6.98
C ALA A 107 -29.88 22.41 -5.93
N ASP A 108 -30.19 22.03 -4.68
CA ASP A 108 -29.24 22.04 -3.58
C ASP A 108 -27.99 21.29 -4.06
N GLU A 109 -26.86 22.00 -4.14
CA GLU A 109 -25.58 21.35 -4.38
C GLU A 109 -25.35 20.47 -3.16
N GLU A 110 -25.64 19.17 -3.28
CA GLU A 110 -25.27 18.18 -2.27
C GLU A 110 -23.84 18.48 -1.81
N GLU A 111 -23.67 18.73 -0.52
CA GLU A 111 -22.37 19.06 0.07
C GLU A 111 -21.48 17.80 0.02
N LEU A 112 -20.87 17.58 -1.14
CA LEU A 112 -20.06 16.41 -1.41
C LEU A 112 -18.73 16.55 -0.71
N HIS A 113 -18.50 15.70 0.29
CA HIS A 113 -17.23 15.67 1.01
C HIS A 113 -16.13 15.05 0.13
N PRO A 114 -15.08 15.81 -0.24
CA PRO A 114 -14.00 15.27 -1.06
C PRO A 114 -13.20 14.24 -0.26
N VAL A 115 -12.95 13.08 -0.86
CA VAL A 115 -12.04 12.09 -0.26
C VAL A 115 -10.61 12.52 -0.56
N CYS A 116 -9.99 13.24 0.37
CA CYS A 116 -8.65 13.80 0.19
C CYS A 116 -7.91 13.97 1.51
N GLY A 117 -6.58 14.09 1.43
CA GLY A 117 -5.77 14.54 2.55
C GLY A 117 -5.81 13.65 3.77
N SER A 118 -6.10 14.25 4.93
CA SER A 118 -6.17 13.57 6.22
C SER A 118 -7.39 12.63 6.36
N PHE A 119 -8.33 12.65 5.41
CA PHE A 119 -9.49 11.75 5.40
C PHE A 119 -9.24 10.45 4.61
N LEU A 120 -8.34 10.46 3.61
CA LEU A 120 -8.07 9.27 2.81
C LEU A 120 -7.14 8.31 3.59
N GLU A 121 -7.60 7.09 3.83
CA GLU A 121 -6.82 6.02 4.48
C GLU A 121 -6.36 4.94 3.49
N GLU A 122 -7.21 4.56 2.54
CA GLU A 122 -6.90 3.51 1.57
C GLU A 122 -7.33 3.89 0.16
N ALA A 123 -6.47 3.64 -0.82
CA ALA A 123 -6.78 3.84 -2.22
C ALA A 123 -6.48 2.56 -3.03
N THR A 124 -7.44 2.11 -3.83
CA THR A 124 -7.28 0.99 -4.77
C THR A 124 -7.42 1.50 -6.19
N LEU A 125 -6.31 1.43 -6.94
CA LEU A 125 -6.21 1.82 -8.34
C LEU A 125 -6.44 0.59 -9.23
N PRO A 126 -7.25 0.70 -10.29
CA PRO A 126 -7.50 -0.41 -11.21
C PRO A 126 -6.30 -0.65 -12.14
N ASP A 127 -6.22 -1.84 -12.72
CA ASP A 127 -5.18 -2.25 -13.68
C ASP A 127 -5.06 -1.35 -14.91
N SER A 128 -6.13 -0.61 -15.23
CA SER A 128 -6.15 0.31 -16.36
C SER A 128 -5.32 1.58 -16.14
N VAL A 129 -4.99 1.93 -14.88
CA VAL A 129 -4.21 3.13 -14.58
C VAL A 129 -2.77 2.96 -15.04
N GLN A 130 -2.31 3.91 -15.84
CA GLN A 130 -0.97 3.96 -16.42
C GLN A 130 -0.20 5.20 -15.96
N VAL A 131 -0.90 6.28 -15.60
CA VAL A 131 -0.29 7.55 -15.21
C VAL A 131 -0.85 8.03 -13.87
N ILE A 132 0.04 8.41 -12.96
CA ILE A 132 -0.29 9.15 -11.74
C ILE A 132 0.26 10.55 -11.88
N GLY A 133 -0.62 11.55 -11.95
CA GLY A 133 -0.26 12.96 -12.08
C GLY A 133 0.51 13.50 -10.89
N SER A 134 1.13 14.67 -11.08
CA SER A 134 1.95 15.29 -10.05
C SER A 134 1.12 15.67 -8.83
N CYS A 135 1.69 15.50 -7.63
CA CYS A 135 1.02 15.80 -6.38
C CYS A 135 -0.34 15.08 -6.17
N ALA A 136 -0.61 13.97 -6.87
CA ALA A 136 -1.91 13.29 -6.82
C ALA A 136 -2.36 12.96 -5.39
N PHE A 137 -1.45 12.49 -4.54
CA PHE A 137 -1.70 12.19 -3.11
C PHE A 137 -1.06 13.21 -2.15
N TYR A 138 -0.81 14.43 -2.60
CA TYR A 138 -0.17 15.46 -1.78
C TYR A 138 -0.89 15.70 -0.44
N ASN A 139 -0.16 15.67 0.67
CA ASN A 139 -0.69 15.79 2.04
C ASN A 139 -1.74 14.73 2.43
N CYS A 140 -1.76 13.54 1.81
CA CYS A 140 -2.59 12.44 2.28
C CYS A 140 -2.01 11.79 3.55
N ARG A 141 -2.14 12.49 4.68
CA ARG A 141 -1.46 12.16 5.95
C ARG A 141 -1.94 10.88 6.62
N SER A 142 -3.15 10.43 6.29
CA SER A 142 -3.76 9.21 6.84
C SER A 142 -3.67 8.02 5.88
N LEU A 143 -3.18 8.21 4.65
CA LEU A 143 -3.11 7.16 3.63
C LEU A 143 -2.11 6.10 4.10
N ARG A 144 -2.62 4.91 4.44
CA ARG A 144 -1.85 3.78 4.96
C ARG A 144 -1.61 2.68 3.94
N LEU A 145 -2.54 2.52 2.99
CA LEU A 145 -2.49 1.47 1.98
C LEU A 145 -2.82 2.03 0.59
N LEU A 146 -1.90 1.84 -0.35
CA LEU A 146 -2.15 2.02 -1.76
C LEU A 146 -2.09 0.67 -2.48
N THR A 147 -3.20 0.29 -3.11
CA THR A 147 -3.25 -0.89 -3.97
C THR A 147 -3.15 -0.46 -5.43
N VAL A 148 -2.23 -1.06 -6.17
CA VAL A 148 -1.98 -0.81 -7.60
C VAL A 148 -2.09 -2.10 -8.40
N GLY A 149 -2.48 -1.97 -9.66
CA GLY A 149 -2.60 -3.07 -10.59
C GLY A 149 -1.28 -3.62 -11.14
N SER A 150 -1.39 -4.51 -12.12
CA SER A 150 -0.24 -5.15 -12.79
C SER A 150 0.42 -4.31 -13.90
N GLY A 151 -0.15 -3.15 -14.24
CA GLY A 151 0.34 -2.27 -15.30
C GLY A 151 1.65 -1.56 -14.94
N GLY A 152 2.41 -1.17 -15.97
CA GLY A 152 3.48 -0.19 -15.81
C GLY A 152 2.90 1.18 -15.45
N LEU A 153 3.56 1.88 -14.53
CA LEU A 153 3.11 3.19 -14.05
C LEU A 153 4.15 4.26 -14.37
N THR A 154 3.67 5.36 -14.93
CA THR A 154 4.40 6.64 -14.94
C THR A 154 3.90 7.49 -13.80
N VAL A 155 4.80 7.93 -12.94
CA VAL A 155 4.49 8.69 -11.73
C VAL A 155 5.05 10.11 -11.89
N GLY A 156 4.20 11.11 -11.67
CA GLY A 156 4.58 12.52 -11.70
C GLY A 156 5.47 12.92 -10.52
N SER A 157 5.72 14.20 -10.38
CA SER A 157 6.54 14.73 -9.28
C SER A 157 5.76 14.81 -7.98
N ASP A 158 6.44 14.59 -6.85
CA ASP A 158 5.93 14.84 -5.49
C ASP A 158 4.60 14.13 -5.16
N VAL A 159 4.37 12.97 -5.78
CA VAL A 159 3.08 12.26 -5.68
C VAL A 159 2.70 11.91 -4.25
N PHE A 160 3.67 11.45 -3.46
CA PHE A 160 3.48 11.04 -2.06
C PHE A 160 4.04 12.05 -1.05
N LEU A 161 4.27 13.30 -1.47
CA LEU A 161 4.82 14.32 -0.58
C LEU A 161 3.89 14.54 0.63
N ASN A 162 4.47 14.42 1.83
CA ASN A 162 3.80 14.46 3.13
C ASN A 162 2.76 13.33 3.39
N CYS A 163 2.91 12.16 2.77
CA CYS A 163 2.14 10.96 3.09
C CYS A 163 2.80 10.13 4.21
N PHE A 164 2.85 10.66 5.43
CA PHE A 164 3.63 10.06 6.52
C PHE A 164 3.09 8.72 7.06
N ALA A 165 1.82 8.41 6.82
CA ALA A 165 1.22 7.15 7.25
C ALA A 165 1.34 6.02 6.21
N LEU A 166 1.93 6.28 5.03
CA LEU A 166 1.96 5.30 3.93
C LEU A 166 2.93 4.18 4.26
N GLU A 167 2.40 3.11 4.85
CA GLU A 167 3.19 1.96 5.29
C GLU A 167 3.19 0.81 4.27
N THR A 168 2.12 0.66 3.48
CA THR A 168 1.94 -0.50 2.59
C THR A 168 1.58 -0.10 1.16
N LEU A 169 2.34 -0.64 0.21
CA LEU A 169 2.00 -0.73 -1.20
C LEU A 169 1.59 -2.17 -1.52
N ARG A 170 0.39 -2.37 -2.06
CA ARG A 170 -0.06 -3.67 -2.53
C ARG A 170 -0.05 -3.70 -4.05
N VAL A 171 0.69 -4.62 -4.64
CA VAL A 171 0.79 -4.81 -6.08
C VAL A 171 -0.02 -6.05 -6.44
N GLN A 172 -1.07 -5.89 -7.24
CA GLN A 172 -1.98 -6.97 -7.67
C GLN A 172 -1.38 -7.80 -8.82
N ALA A 173 -0.12 -8.18 -8.69
CA ALA A 173 0.61 -8.94 -9.69
C ALA A 173 1.60 -9.91 -9.03
N ALA A 174 2.09 -10.86 -9.82
CA ALA A 174 3.17 -11.73 -9.40
C ALA A 174 4.54 -11.01 -9.48
N PRO A 175 5.52 -11.32 -8.61
CA PRO A 175 6.80 -10.58 -8.56
C PRO A 175 7.65 -10.68 -9.84
N GLU A 176 7.47 -11.71 -10.67
CA GLU A 176 8.16 -11.87 -11.96
C GLU A 176 7.65 -10.94 -13.07
N GLN A 177 6.47 -10.34 -12.88
CA GLN A 177 5.83 -9.48 -13.88
C GLN A 177 6.43 -8.07 -13.83
N PRO A 178 6.49 -7.36 -14.96
CA PRO A 178 6.81 -5.93 -14.94
C PRO A 178 5.66 -5.18 -14.26
N THR A 179 5.97 -4.35 -13.26
CA THR A 179 4.95 -3.62 -12.49
C THR A 179 5.35 -2.16 -12.29
N GLY A 180 4.40 -1.30 -11.96
CA GLY A 180 4.66 0.09 -11.59
C GLY A 180 5.37 0.27 -10.24
N LEU A 181 5.75 -0.80 -9.53
CA LEU A 181 6.35 -0.71 -8.19
C LEU A 181 7.63 0.13 -8.17
N PHE A 182 8.50 -0.02 -9.16
CA PHE A 182 9.73 0.77 -9.29
C PHE A 182 9.44 2.27 -9.28
N ALA A 183 8.47 2.71 -10.08
CA ALA A 183 8.11 4.13 -10.15
C ALA A 183 7.52 4.65 -8.82
N LEU A 184 6.76 3.81 -8.10
CA LEU A 184 6.18 4.18 -6.81
C LEU A 184 7.23 4.32 -5.71
N VAL A 185 8.09 3.30 -5.54
CA VAL A 185 9.07 3.30 -4.44
C VAL A 185 10.14 4.38 -4.59
N ASN A 186 10.47 4.78 -5.82
CA ASN A 186 11.39 5.91 -6.08
C ASN A 186 10.77 7.28 -5.76
N ASN A 187 9.45 7.37 -5.56
CA ASN A 187 8.77 8.59 -5.14
C ASN A 187 8.47 8.60 -3.62
N ILE A 188 9.02 7.66 -2.85
CA ILE A 188 8.82 7.52 -1.41
C ILE A 188 10.19 7.37 -0.72
N THR A 189 10.57 8.36 0.08
CA THR A 189 11.82 8.33 0.88
C THR A 189 11.66 7.62 2.22
N GLU A 190 10.44 7.57 2.75
CA GLU A 190 10.10 6.92 4.02
C GLU A 190 10.14 5.38 3.94
N ALA A 191 10.08 4.73 5.11
CA ALA A 191 10.05 3.26 5.17
C ALA A 191 8.69 2.72 4.70
N VAL A 192 8.69 1.85 3.69
CA VAL A 192 7.47 1.30 3.09
C VAL A 192 7.59 -0.20 2.82
N GLN A 193 6.51 -0.94 3.00
CA GLN A 193 6.41 -2.35 2.63
C GLN A 193 5.68 -2.50 1.29
N ALA A 194 6.27 -3.20 0.33
CA ALA A 194 5.59 -3.62 -0.89
C ALA A 194 5.19 -5.09 -0.81
N GLN A 195 3.93 -5.40 -1.06
CA GLN A 195 3.38 -6.75 -1.06
C GLN A 195 2.91 -7.11 -2.46
N PHE A 196 3.49 -8.15 -3.06
CA PHE A 196 2.98 -8.76 -4.28
C PHE A 196 1.85 -9.70 -3.91
N TRP A 197 0.62 -9.27 -4.14
CA TRP A 197 -0.60 -9.97 -3.75
C TRP A 197 -1.60 -9.97 -4.90
N PRO A 198 -1.53 -10.99 -5.79
CA PRO A 198 -2.54 -11.20 -6.83
C PRO A 198 -3.95 -11.35 -6.24
N ALA A 199 -4.98 -10.88 -6.94
CA ALA A 199 -6.35 -10.84 -6.43
C ALA A 199 -6.93 -12.22 -6.07
N ASP A 200 -6.41 -13.28 -6.68
CA ASP A 200 -6.79 -14.69 -6.49
C ASP A 200 -5.98 -15.42 -5.41
N ALA A 201 -4.92 -14.78 -4.87
CA ALA A 201 -4.04 -15.41 -3.89
C ALA A 201 -4.57 -15.24 -2.45
N PRO A 202 -4.54 -16.31 -1.62
CA PRO A 202 -4.98 -16.22 -0.22
C PRO A 202 -3.99 -15.48 0.69
N ALA A 203 -2.75 -15.28 0.22
CA ALA A 203 -1.68 -14.58 0.94
C ALA A 203 -0.72 -13.93 -0.06
N PRO A 204 0.08 -12.93 0.36
CA PRO A 204 1.13 -12.35 -0.45
C PRO A 204 2.13 -13.42 -0.95
N LEU A 205 2.53 -13.32 -2.22
CA LEU A 205 3.58 -14.18 -2.80
C LEU A 205 4.97 -13.71 -2.36
N ALA A 206 5.16 -12.40 -2.23
CA ALA A 206 6.37 -11.78 -1.74
C ALA A 206 6.02 -10.51 -0.95
N ALA A 207 6.79 -10.21 0.10
CA ALA A 207 6.72 -8.94 0.80
C ALA A 207 8.13 -8.37 0.96
N LEU A 208 8.34 -7.20 0.40
CA LEU A 208 9.62 -6.48 0.38
C LEU A 208 9.51 -5.26 1.28
N TRP A 209 10.59 -4.95 1.99
CA TRP A 209 10.67 -3.75 2.80
C TRP A 209 11.69 -2.79 2.20
N TYR A 210 11.31 -1.53 2.07
CA TYR A 210 12.19 -0.48 1.61
C TYR A 210 12.46 0.43 2.80
N PRO A 211 13.66 0.38 3.41
CA PRO A 211 14.02 1.27 4.50
C PRO A 211 13.95 2.73 4.08
N ALA A 212 13.82 3.63 5.06
CA ALA A 212 13.91 5.05 4.78
C ALA A 212 15.34 5.41 4.32
N TYR A 213 15.47 6.45 3.51
CA TYR A 213 16.76 7.04 3.18
C TYR A 213 16.65 8.55 3.10
N TRP A 214 17.79 9.21 3.29
CA TRP A 214 17.88 10.67 3.20
C TRP A 214 18.91 11.06 2.15
N GLU A 215 18.61 12.13 1.45
CA GLU A 215 19.41 12.66 0.35
C GLU A 215 19.91 14.05 0.76
N ASP A 216 21.21 14.27 0.66
CA ASP A 216 21.83 15.57 0.89
C ASP A 216 22.59 15.99 -0.36
N ILE A 217 22.33 17.21 -0.82
CA ILE A 217 22.95 17.83 -1.98
C ILE A 217 23.70 19.05 -1.49
N GLU A 218 25.01 18.89 -1.31
CA GLU A 218 25.90 19.98 -0.92
C GLU A 218 26.58 20.55 -2.17
N GLU A 219 26.38 21.84 -2.44
CA GLU A 219 27.20 22.55 -3.41
C GLU A 219 28.49 23.00 -2.73
N THR A 220 29.59 22.34 -3.10
CA THR A 220 30.90 22.71 -2.57
C THR A 220 31.33 24.09 -3.08
N PRO A 221 32.27 24.77 -2.42
CA PRO A 221 32.83 26.05 -2.90
C PRO A 221 33.43 26.00 -4.31
N ALA A 222 33.70 24.80 -4.85
CA ALA A 222 34.17 24.58 -6.21
C ALA A 222 33.03 24.38 -7.23
N HIS A 223 31.77 24.60 -6.85
CA HIS A 223 30.56 24.31 -7.65
C HIS A 223 30.42 22.83 -8.05
N ILE A 224 31.01 21.92 -7.26
CA ILE A 224 30.77 20.48 -7.40
C ILE A 224 29.56 20.15 -6.52
N LEU A 225 28.52 19.60 -7.14
CA LEU A 225 27.38 19.03 -6.45
C LEU A 225 27.80 17.68 -5.86
N LEU A 226 27.98 17.65 -4.55
CA LEU A 226 28.18 16.41 -3.81
C LEU A 226 26.82 15.87 -3.43
N HIS A 227 26.51 14.68 -3.96
CA HIS A 227 25.25 14.00 -3.71
C HIS A 227 25.51 12.81 -2.79
N THR A 228 25.01 12.89 -1.56
CA THR A 228 25.20 11.82 -0.57
C THR A 228 23.86 11.22 -0.16
N PHE A 229 23.83 9.89 -0.11
CA PHE A 229 22.69 9.12 0.37
C PHE A 229 23.04 8.52 1.73
N SER A 230 22.17 8.72 2.71
CA SER A 230 22.27 8.11 4.03
C SER A 230 21.25 6.97 4.15
N GLY A 231 21.71 5.80 4.59
CA GLY A 231 20.92 4.56 4.69
C GLY A 231 20.96 3.71 3.41
N GLN A 232 20.56 2.44 3.53
CA GLN A 232 20.53 1.50 2.41
C GLN A 232 19.22 1.56 1.61
N GLY A 233 18.25 2.35 2.08
CA GLY A 233 16.92 2.47 1.46
C GLY A 233 16.95 2.81 -0.03
N TYR A 234 17.89 3.65 -0.48
CA TYR A 234 18.05 3.97 -1.90
C TYR A 234 18.48 2.75 -2.71
N HIS A 235 19.49 2.00 -2.26
CA HIS A 235 19.98 0.82 -2.98
C HIS A 235 18.91 -0.25 -3.16
N TYR A 236 18.09 -0.51 -2.13
CA TYR A 236 16.98 -1.46 -2.24
C TYR A 236 15.97 -1.06 -3.33
N ARG A 237 15.76 0.24 -3.55
CA ARG A 237 14.86 0.77 -4.60
C ARG A 237 15.42 0.67 -6.01
N GLN A 238 16.73 0.43 -6.15
CA GLN A 238 17.39 0.24 -7.45
C GLN A 238 17.42 -1.22 -7.92
N CYS A 239 16.89 -2.18 -7.14
CA CYS A 239 16.87 -3.61 -7.49
C CYS A 239 15.79 -3.97 -8.51
N PHE A 240 15.76 -3.26 -9.64
CA PHE A 240 14.80 -3.46 -10.72
C PHE A 240 15.48 -3.38 -12.09
N LEU A 241 15.07 -4.25 -13.01
CA LEU A 241 15.43 -4.19 -14.43
C LEU A 241 14.17 -4.36 -15.26
N ASP A 242 13.94 -3.46 -16.22
CA ASP A 242 12.72 -3.44 -17.05
C ASP A 242 11.43 -3.53 -16.23
N ASN A 243 11.36 -2.81 -15.10
CA ASN A 243 10.26 -2.81 -14.12
C ASN A 243 10.00 -4.17 -13.44
N LYS A 244 10.93 -5.11 -13.53
CA LYS A 244 10.87 -6.41 -12.83
C LYS A 244 11.79 -6.39 -11.62
N PHE A 245 11.32 -6.98 -10.52
CA PHE A 245 12.09 -7.07 -9.29
C PHE A 245 13.26 -8.05 -9.42
N LEU A 246 14.44 -7.65 -8.93
CA LEU A 246 15.66 -8.45 -8.92
C LEU A 246 15.96 -8.96 -7.50
N PRO A 247 15.51 -10.18 -7.13
CA PRO A 247 15.64 -10.68 -5.76
C PRO A 247 17.10 -10.91 -5.35
N ALA A 248 17.95 -11.38 -6.26
CA ALA A 248 19.35 -11.66 -5.97
C ALA A 248 20.15 -10.40 -5.62
N GLU A 249 19.89 -9.29 -6.32
CA GLU A 249 20.54 -8.00 -6.03
C GLU A 249 20.02 -7.40 -4.73
N TYR A 250 18.70 -7.47 -4.51
CA TYR A 250 18.07 -7.03 -3.27
C TYR A 250 18.66 -7.77 -2.06
N ASP A 251 18.80 -9.09 -2.16
CA ASP A 251 19.33 -9.93 -1.10
C ASP A 251 20.85 -9.70 -0.86
N ALA A 252 21.58 -9.28 -1.90
CA ALA A 252 23.01 -9.00 -1.81
C ALA A 252 23.33 -7.69 -1.07
N ILE A 253 22.37 -6.78 -0.90
CA ILE A 253 22.57 -5.50 -0.19
C ILE A 253 22.68 -5.73 1.32
N PHE A 254 21.89 -6.64 1.88
CA PHE A 254 21.77 -6.79 3.33
C PHE A 254 23.12 -7.00 4.05
N PRO A 255 24.05 -7.84 3.57
CA PRO A 255 25.36 -8.01 4.21
C PRO A 255 26.29 -6.79 4.15
N GLN A 256 26.00 -5.77 3.33
CA GLN A 256 26.92 -4.68 3.00
C GLN A 256 26.88 -3.46 3.96
N GLY A 257 26.17 -3.57 5.08
CA GLY A 257 26.17 -2.56 6.15
C GLY A 257 24.85 -1.79 6.25
N HIS A 258 23.95 -2.33 7.07
CA HIS A 258 22.66 -1.73 7.45
C HIS A 258 22.71 -1.08 8.86
N ASP A 259 23.91 -0.83 9.39
CA ASP A 259 24.10 -0.35 10.77
C ASP A 259 23.59 1.09 10.95
N ALA A 260 23.52 1.86 9.85
CA ALA A 260 22.96 3.21 9.82
C ALA A 260 21.43 3.22 9.68
N ASP A 261 20.82 2.10 9.28
CA ASP A 261 19.37 1.99 9.10
C ASP A 261 18.65 1.68 10.43
N ASP A 262 17.37 2.01 10.50
CA ASP A 262 16.54 1.67 11.66
C ASP A 262 16.47 0.14 11.84
N ALA A 263 17.05 -0.37 12.91
CA ALA A 263 17.11 -1.80 13.15
C ALA A 263 15.75 -2.47 13.41
N ALA A 264 14.69 -1.73 13.78
CA ALA A 264 13.33 -2.28 13.80
C ALA A 264 12.78 -2.49 12.38
N ILE A 265 13.06 -1.56 11.45
CA ILE A 265 12.72 -1.73 10.03
C ILE A 265 13.53 -2.87 9.42
N MET A 266 14.83 -2.95 9.71
CA MET A 266 15.67 -4.05 9.21
C MET A 266 15.23 -5.41 9.76
N ALA A 267 14.78 -5.48 11.02
CA ALA A 267 14.23 -6.72 11.57
C ALA A 267 12.93 -7.13 10.86
N MET A 268 12.07 -6.17 10.52
CA MET A 268 10.86 -6.42 9.73
C MET A 268 11.17 -6.82 8.28
N LEU A 269 12.24 -6.27 7.69
CA LEU A 269 12.75 -6.69 6.38
C LEU A 269 13.15 -8.16 6.41
N CYS A 270 13.96 -8.56 7.39
CA CYS A 270 14.38 -9.96 7.57
C CYS A 270 13.17 -10.88 7.75
N PHE A 271 12.23 -10.49 8.62
CA PHE A 271 11.01 -11.25 8.87
C PHE A 271 10.15 -11.40 7.61
N GLY A 272 9.91 -10.31 6.87
CA GLY A 272 9.12 -10.32 5.64
C GLY A 272 9.75 -11.21 4.57
N ARG A 273 11.07 -11.10 4.38
CA ARG A 273 11.81 -11.88 3.39
C ARG A 273 11.82 -13.38 3.70
N LEU A 274 11.93 -13.76 4.98
CA LEU A 274 11.87 -15.16 5.42
C LEU A 274 10.44 -15.73 5.41
N ARG A 275 9.44 -14.91 5.71
CA ARG A 275 8.02 -15.33 5.68
C ARG A 275 7.53 -15.59 4.26
N TYR A 276 7.99 -14.79 3.29
CA TYR A 276 7.64 -14.93 1.88
C TYR A 276 8.92 -15.10 1.03
N PRO A 277 9.54 -16.30 1.05
CA PRO A 277 10.89 -16.53 0.51
C PRO A 277 10.90 -16.72 -1.02
N TRP A 278 10.25 -15.83 -1.77
CA TRP A 278 10.22 -15.90 -3.23
C TRP A 278 11.63 -15.72 -3.81
N GLN A 279 12.13 -16.74 -4.52
CA GLN A 279 13.50 -16.80 -5.06
C GLN A 279 14.61 -16.47 -4.03
N LEU A 280 14.39 -16.73 -2.74
CA LEU A 280 15.39 -16.51 -1.70
C LEU A 280 16.41 -17.66 -1.69
N THR A 281 17.70 -17.33 -1.78
CA THR A 281 18.77 -18.33 -1.65
C THR A 281 18.99 -18.69 -0.17
N GLU A 282 19.42 -19.92 0.12
CA GLU A 282 19.73 -20.33 1.49
C GLU A 282 20.88 -19.51 2.12
N ALA A 283 21.86 -19.07 1.31
CA ALA A 283 22.94 -18.22 1.78
C ALA A 283 22.41 -16.86 2.28
N ALA A 284 21.54 -16.21 1.49
CA ALA A 284 20.90 -14.96 1.89
C ALA A 284 19.95 -15.17 3.09
N ALA A 285 19.16 -16.25 3.08
CA ALA A 285 18.29 -16.60 4.20
C ALA A 285 19.08 -16.78 5.51
N GLY A 286 20.30 -17.33 5.45
CA GLY A 286 21.20 -17.45 6.59
C GLY A 286 21.52 -16.09 7.23
N HIS A 287 21.85 -15.08 6.44
CA HIS A 287 22.11 -13.73 6.94
C HIS A 287 20.88 -13.12 7.62
N TYR A 288 19.70 -13.25 6.99
CA TYR A 288 18.45 -12.76 7.57
C TYR A 288 18.07 -13.46 8.87
N ARG A 289 18.22 -14.79 8.93
CA ARG A 289 17.94 -15.58 10.16
C ARG A 289 18.87 -15.17 11.30
N ALA A 290 20.15 -14.97 11.02
CA ALA A 290 21.13 -14.55 12.03
C ALA A 290 20.78 -13.19 12.63
N PHE A 291 20.45 -12.20 11.80
CA PHE A 291 20.05 -10.87 12.28
C PHE A 291 18.71 -10.90 13.02
N LEU A 292 17.73 -11.65 12.49
CA LEU A 292 16.41 -11.77 13.09
C LEU A 292 16.47 -12.43 14.48
N ALA A 293 17.29 -13.47 14.66
CA ALA A 293 17.46 -14.14 15.94
C ALA A 293 17.92 -13.17 17.05
N ALA A 294 18.80 -12.21 16.71
CA ALA A 294 19.29 -11.20 17.64
C ALA A 294 18.30 -10.04 17.90
N ASN A 295 17.26 -9.88 17.08
CA ASN A 295 16.33 -8.73 17.12
C ASN A 295 14.84 -9.15 17.14
N THR A 296 14.56 -10.36 17.64
CA THR A 296 13.19 -10.91 17.69
C THR A 296 12.23 -10.04 18.52
N ASP A 297 12.73 -9.44 19.61
CA ASP A 297 12.01 -8.52 20.49
C ASP A 297 11.41 -7.32 19.74
N ARG A 298 12.16 -6.74 18.79
CA ARG A 298 11.70 -5.62 17.97
C ARG A 298 10.53 -6.01 17.06
N VAL A 299 10.61 -7.20 16.47
CA VAL A 299 9.53 -7.74 15.62
C VAL A 299 8.30 -8.02 16.48
N PHE A 300 8.45 -8.69 17.62
CA PHE A 300 7.33 -8.93 18.54
C PHE A 300 6.69 -7.63 19.02
N ALA A 301 7.46 -6.62 19.39
CA ALA A 301 6.94 -5.32 19.82
C ALA A 301 6.03 -4.70 18.75
N ARG A 302 6.42 -4.75 17.47
CA ARG A 302 5.59 -4.25 16.36
C ARG A 302 4.36 -5.12 16.13
N LEU A 303 4.50 -6.44 16.09
CA LEU A 303 3.39 -7.36 15.83
C LEU A 303 2.34 -7.35 16.95
N LEU A 304 2.77 -7.24 18.21
CA LEU A 304 1.87 -7.12 19.36
C LEU A 304 1.10 -5.80 19.34
N LYS A 305 1.76 -4.69 18.98
CA LYS A 305 1.11 -3.39 18.81
C LYS A 305 0.05 -3.42 17.70
N ALA A 306 0.31 -4.15 16.61
CA ALA A 306 -0.63 -4.36 15.51
C ALA A 306 -1.70 -5.44 15.80
N GLN A 307 -1.58 -6.17 16.92
CA GLN A 307 -2.43 -7.33 17.26
C GLN A 307 -2.46 -8.42 16.17
N ASP A 308 -1.38 -8.57 15.42
CA ASP A 308 -1.29 -9.50 14.28
C ASP A 308 -0.82 -10.89 14.73
N THR A 309 -1.78 -11.75 15.07
CA THR A 309 -1.52 -13.12 15.55
C THR A 309 -0.98 -14.04 14.45
N ASP A 310 -1.31 -13.80 13.19
CA ASP A 310 -0.86 -14.65 12.08
C ASP A 310 0.61 -14.42 11.78
N SER A 311 1.06 -13.16 11.83
CA SER A 311 2.48 -12.82 11.78
C SER A 311 3.25 -13.41 12.96
N ILE A 312 2.68 -13.42 14.17
CA ILE A 312 3.32 -14.05 15.34
C ILE A 312 3.50 -15.56 15.11
N ARG A 313 2.47 -16.24 14.58
CA ARG A 313 2.56 -17.66 14.24
C ARG A 313 3.63 -17.91 13.17
N ALA A 314 3.70 -17.06 12.15
CA ALA A 314 4.71 -17.15 11.10
C ALA A 314 6.12 -16.96 11.67
N LEU A 315 6.34 -15.99 12.58
CA LEU A 315 7.63 -15.77 13.23
C LEU A 315 8.06 -16.98 14.07
N LEU A 316 7.13 -17.58 14.81
CA LEU A 316 7.39 -18.80 15.58
C LEU A 316 7.73 -20.00 14.68
N ALA A 317 7.14 -20.08 13.49
CA ALA A 317 7.44 -21.13 12.52
C ALA A 317 8.85 -21.02 11.91
N LEU A 318 9.51 -19.85 11.98
CA LEU A 318 10.89 -19.68 11.52
C LEU A 318 11.93 -20.30 12.47
N ASP A 319 11.52 -20.72 13.67
CA ASP A 319 12.35 -21.38 14.68
C ASP A 319 13.61 -20.60 15.13
N VAL A 320 13.60 -19.28 14.98
CA VAL A 320 14.74 -18.39 15.30
C VAL A 320 14.86 -18.01 16.77
N LEU A 321 13.89 -18.36 17.62
CA LEU A 321 13.86 -17.98 19.04
C LEU A 321 14.70 -18.93 19.91
N ASP A 322 15.56 -18.37 20.74
CA ASP A 322 16.20 -19.06 21.86
C ASP A 322 15.37 -18.89 23.16
N LYS A 323 15.82 -19.52 24.26
CA LYS A 323 15.10 -19.46 25.55
C LYS A 323 14.96 -18.03 26.09
N ALA A 324 15.97 -17.18 25.87
CA ALA A 324 15.93 -15.79 26.34
C ALA A 324 14.92 -14.96 25.52
N ALA A 325 14.87 -15.18 24.21
CA ALA A 325 13.91 -14.57 23.30
C ALA A 325 12.47 -14.98 23.63
N PHE A 326 12.21 -16.25 23.97
CA PHE A 326 10.88 -16.69 24.46
C PHE A 326 10.47 -15.94 25.73
N ALA A 327 11.35 -15.84 26.72
CA ALA A 327 11.07 -15.13 27.96
C ALA A 327 10.81 -13.63 27.72
N SER A 328 11.61 -12.98 26.86
CA SER A 328 11.43 -11.58 26.47
C SER A 328 10.09 -11.37 25.73
N ALA A 329 9.78 -12.23 24.76
CA ALA A 329 8.53 -12.16 24.01
C ALA A 329 7.30 -12.37 24.90
N ALA A 330 7.37 -13.29 25.88
CA ALA A 330 6.29 -13.52 26.85
C ALA A 330 6.07 -12.28 27.74
N ALA A 331 7.15 -11.63 28.19
CA ALA A 331 7.05 -10.38 28.95
C ALA A 331 6.44 -9.24 28.12
N LEU A 332 6.79 -9.13 26.83
CA LEU A 332 6.20 -8.16 25.91
C LEU A 332 4.70 -8.44 25.66
N ALA A 333 4.32 -9.70 25.47
CA ALA A 333 2.92 -10.10 25.28
C ALA A 333 2.07 -9.81 26.52
N ALA A 334 2.61 -10.05 27.72
CA ALA A 334 1.95 -9.71 28.98
C ALA A 334 1.76 -8.19 29.13
N LYS A 335 2.79 -7.40 28.80
CA LYS A 335 2.73 -5.93 28.82
C LYS A 335 1.71 -5.37 27.81
N ALA A 336 1.55 -6.02 26.67
CA ALA A 336 0.57 -5.66 25.64
C ALA A 336 -0.84 -6.19 25.94
N GLU A 337 -1.05 -6.87 27.07
CA GLU A 337 -2.33 -7.49 27.47
C GLU A 337 -2.91 -8.44 26.40
N ASN A 338 -2.05 -9.05 25.57
CA ASN A 338 -2.47 -9.92 24.48
C ASN A 338 -2.39 -11.40 24.89
N ALA A 339 -3.50 -11.91 25.42
CA ALA A 339 -3.61 -13.30 25.89
C ALA A 339 -3.39 -14.33 24.77
N ALA A 340 -3.83 -14.04 23.53
CA ALA A 340 -3.68 -14.95 22.39
C ALA A 340 -2.20 -15.12 22.01
N ALA A 341 -1.45 -14.01 21.96
CA ALA A 341 -0.02 -14.05 21.69
C ALA A 341 0.75 -14.78 22.80
N ALA A 342 0.40 -14.55 24.07
CA ALA A 342 1.02 -15.25 25.20
C ALA A 342 0.79 -16.77 25.15
N ALA A 343 -0.42 -17.21 24.79
CA ALA A 343 -0.72 -18.63 24.61
C ALA A 343 0.10 -19.25 23.46
N LEU A 344 0.19 -18.57 22.31
CA LEU A 344 0.99 -19.04 21.18
C LEU A 344 2.49 -19.18 21.54
N LEU A 345 3.03 -18.24 22.32
CA LEU A 345 4.41 -18.29 22.79
C LEU A 345 4.65 -19.47 23.73
N ALA A 346 3.77 -19.67 24.72
CA ALA A 346 3.88 -20.78 25.66
C ALA A 346 3.79 -22.16 24.96
N ASP A 347 2.86 -22.29 24.01
CA ASP A 347 2.71 -23.52 23.21
C ASP A 347 3.96 -23.80 22.36
N ALA A 348 4.54 -22.76 21.75
CA ALA A 348 5.75 -22.89 20.94
C ALA A 348 6.99 -23.22 21.79
N GLU A 349 7.13 -22.57 22.95
CA GLU A 349 8.22 -22.86 23.90
C GLU A 349 8.13 -24.29 24.41
N HIS A 350 6.93 -24.74 24.81
CA HIS A 350 6.71 -26.11 25.24
C HIS A 350 7.01 -27.10 24.11
N LYS A 351 6.55 -26.86 22.88
CA LYS A 351 6.88 -27.75 21.74
C LYS A 351 8.38 -27.86 21.48
N LYS A 352 9.14 -26.77 21.64
CA LYS A 352 10.58 -26.73 21.37
C LYS A 352 11.42 -27.34 22.51
N TYR A 353 11.04 -27.13 23.76
CA TYR A 353 11.85 -27.49 24.93
C TYR A 353 11.22 -28.53 25.87
N ALA A 354 10.00 -29.01 25.61
CA ALA A 354 9.42 -30.07 26.42
C ALA A 354 10.28 -31.34 26.34
N PRO A 355 10.52 -32.03 27.47
CA PRO A 355 11.19 -33.31 27.45
C PRO A 355 10.35 -34.32 26.68
N GLN A 356 10.88 -34.91 25.62
CA GLN A 356 10.25 -36.06 24.97
C GLN A 356 10.09 -37.17 26.02
N SER A 357 8.85 -37.56 26.34
CA SER A 357 8.63 -38.68 27.24
C SER A 357 9.29 -39.92 26.62
N LYS A 358 10.31 -40.47 27.25
CA LYS A 358 10.80 -41.81 26.90
C LYS A 358 9.61 -42.75 27.04
N LYS A 359 9.05 -43.22 25.93
CA LYS A 359 8.13 -44.36 25.96
C LYS A 359 8.93 -45.53 26.52
N GLN A 360 8.83 -45.77 27.82
CA GLN A 360 9.25 -47.04 28.40
C GLN A 360 8.37 -48.11 27.74
N ARG A 361 8.95 -48.84 26.78
CA ARG A 361 8.43 -50.14 26.41
C ARG A 361 8.49 -50.98 27.69
N TYR A 362 7.34 -51.25 28.28
CA TYR A 362 7.22 -52.31 29.26
C TYR A 362 7.41 -53.62 28.49
N ASP A 363 8.59 -54.22 28.58
CA ASP A 363 8.76 -55.64 28.28
C ASP A 363 8.06 -56.41 29.41
N PHE A 364 6.98 -57.09 29.06
CA PHE A 364 6.40 -58.12 29.92
C PHE A 364 7.10 -59.43 29.58
N ASP A 365 8.11 -59.79 30.37
CA ASP A 365 8.60 -61.16 30.43
C ASP A 365 7.50 -62.02 31.07
N PHE A 366 6.89 -62.90 30.26
CA PHE A 366 5.90 -63.89 30.69
C PHE A 366 6.56 -65.22 31.04
#